data_AF-A3JWS6-F1
#
_entry.id   AF-A3JWS6-F1
#
_cell.length_a   1.000
_cell.length_b   1.000
_cell.length_c   1.000
_cell.angle_alpha   90.00
_cell.angle_beta   90.00
_cell.angle_gamma   90.00
#
_symmetry.space_group_name_H-M   'P 1'
#
loop_
_entity.id
_entity.type
_entity.pdbx_description
1 polymer ?
#
loop_
_entity_poly.entity_id
_entity_poly.type
_entity_poly.pdbx_seq_one_letter_code
_entity_poly.pdbx_strand_id
1 'polypeptide(L)'
;TQGDFAVLDQREENLWMDAGMITTQADWSLDFDIGMNFFEWHAPVPLAHEKGIFKRALKFLLNIQQGAPARRLNWTMTVNPLLDTSPENYHKWGIQKTTLTPENLGAKQHLRVELQSFFRLPRSNALVFPIRCYLMAFQDIVKSPKWGRRLHRVIRDLPEELATYKGFIDNRPMMLDYLSQFDDGQETSPGVWPEFDTAPPLQK
;
A
#
# COMPACT_ATOMS: atom_id res chain seq x y z
N THR A 1 15.89 -4.99 -11.00
CA THR A 1 15.39 -4.13 -9.90
C THR A 1 14.18 -4.81 -9.27
N GLN A 2 13.79 -4.44 -8.04
CA GLN A 2 12.62 -5.00 -7.36
C GLN A 2 11.43 -4.04 -7.43
N GLY A 3 10.21 -4.59 -7.40
CA GLY A 3 8.96 -3.83 -7.45
C GLY A 3 8.55 -3.46 -8.88
N ASP A 4 7.40 -2.82 -8.96
CA ASP A 4 6.76 -2.40 -10.20
C ASP A 4 7.13 -0.96 -10.57
N PHE A 5 6.89 -0.59 -11.82
CA PHE A 5 7.18 0.74 -12.35
C PHE A 5 6.06 1.17 -13.28
N ALA A 6 5.44 2.32 -13.01
CA ALA A 6 4.67 3.04 -14.03
C ALA A 6 5.50 4.23 -14.54
N VAL A 7 5.33 4.56 -15.81
CA VAL A 7 5.89 5.76 -16.42
C VAL A 7 4.72 6.61 -16.88
N LEU A 8 4.58 7.76 -16.25
CA LEU A 8 3.45 8.65 -16.46
C LEU A 8 3.85 9.77 -17.40
N ASP A 9 3.15 9.92 -18.52
CA ASP A 9 3.30 11.09 -19.37
C ASP A 9 2.61 12.28 -18.72
N GLN A 10 3.27 13.44 -18.78
CA GLN A 10 2.73 14.68 -18.22
C GLN A 10 2.33 15.62 -19.36
N ARG A 11 1.03 15.67 -19.62
CA ARG A 11 0.39 16.53 -20.63
C ARG A 11 -0.96 17.03 -20.11
N GLU A 12 -1.42 18.15 -20.65
CA GLU A 12 -2.76 18.69 -20.37
C GLU A 12 -3.02 18.89 -18.86
N GLU A 13 -2.01 19.37 -18.14
CA GLU A 13 -2.03 19.55 -16.67
C GLU A 13 -2.45 18.28 -15.89
N ASN A 14 -2.15 17.10 -16.44
CA ASN A 14 -2.49 15.82 -15.86
C ASN A 14 -1.33 14.81 -16.01
N LEU A 15 -1.52 13.62 -15.44
CA LEU A 15 -0.63 12.48 -15.58
C LEU A 15 -1.39 11.34 -16.23
N TRP A 16 -0.76 10.66 -17.18
CA TRP A 16 -1.36 9.59 -17.97
C TRP A 16 -0.52 8.32 -17.87
N MET A 17 -1.15 7.19 -17.57
CA MET A 17 -0.45 5.91 -17.41
C MET A 17 -0.16 5.28 -18.77
N ASP A 18 0.90 5.73 -19.45
CA ASP A 18 1.16 5.35 -20.85
C ASP A 18 2.19 4.22 -21.01
N ALA A 19 2.88 3.84 -19.92
CA ALA A 19 3.78 2.69 -19.91
C ALA A 19 4.00 2.16 -18.49
N GLY A 20 4.42 0.90 -18.39
CA GLY A 20 4.82 0.32 -17.13
C GLY A 20 5.31 -1.12 -17.22
N MET A 21 5.83 -1.61 -16.10
CA MET A 21 6.08 -3.01 -15.80
C MET A 21 5.42 -3.28 -14.45
N ILE A 22 4.26 -3.93 -14.49
CA ILE A 22 3.39 -4.15 -13.33
C ILE A 22 3.13 -5.66 -13.21
N THR A 23 3.77 -6.28 -12.22
CA THR A 23 3.81 -7.75 -12.02
C THR A 23 3.62 -8.14 -10.56
N THR A 24 3.65 -7.17 -9.65
CA THR A 24 3.58 -7.39 -8.20
C THR A 24 2.51 -6.55 -7.55
N GLN A 25 1.47 -6.14 -8.25
CA GLN A 25 0.51 -5.12 -7.85
C GLN A 25 -0.57 -5.57 -6.87
N ALA A 26 -1.23 -4.61 -6.23
CA ALA A 26 -2.30 -4.84 -5.27
C ALA A 26 -3.69 -4.73 -5.92
N ASP A 27 -4.11 -5.78 -6.64
CA ASP A 27 -5.47 -5.93 -7.18
C ASP A 27 -5.91 -4.84 -8.17
N TRP A 28 -4.99 -4.47 -9.07
CA TRP A 28 -5.28 -3.62 -10.24
C TRP A 28 -4.50 -4.15 -11.46
N SER A 29 -4.74 -3.60 -12.65
CA SER A 29 -4.11 -4.07 -13.89
C SER A 29 -3.58 -2.90 -14.72
N LEU A 30 -2.35 -3.04 -15.23
CA LEU A 30 -1.83 -2.10 -16.21
C LEU A 30 -2.64 -2.14 -17.49
N ASP A 31 -3.07 -3.32 -17.96
CA ASP A 31 -3.81 -3.46 -19.22
C ASP A 31 -5.20 -2.80 -19.13
N PHE A 32 -5.79 -2.73 -17.92
CA PHE A 32 -7.02 -1.96 -17.70
C PHE A 32 -6.76 -0.47 -17.61
N ASP A 33 -5.67 -0.05 -16.96
CA ASP A 33 -5.42 1.36 -16.63
C ASP A 33 -4.59 2.10 -17.69
N ILE A 34 -4.03 1.39 -18.68
CA ILE A 34 -3.17 1.98 -19.72
C ILE A 34 -3.93 3.08 -20.48
N GLY A 35 -3.32 4.26 -20.59
CA GLY A 35 -3.92 5.43 -21.21
C GLY A 35 -4.95 6.17 -20.36
N MET A 36 -5.26 5.73 -19.14
CA MET A 36 -6.08 6.50 -18.20
C MET A 36 -5.30 7.69 -17.64
N ASN A 37 -6.03 8.75 -17.28
CA ASN A 37 -5.49 9.89 -16.54
C ASN A 37 -5.58 9.70 -15.02
N PHE A 38 -4.89 10.57 -14.27
CA PHE A 38 -4.73 10.46 -12.81
C PHE A 38 -6.03 10.28 -12.04
N PHE A 39 -7.13 10.89 -12.48
CA PHE A 39 -8.41 10.76 -11.80
C PHE A 39 -9.14 9.47 -12.18
N GLU A 40 -8.98 9.00 -13.42
CA GLU A 40 -9.65 7.80 -13.93
C GLU A 40 -9.14 6.53 -13.23
N TRP A 41 -7.82 6.32 -13.19
CA TRP A 41 -7.29 5.11 -12.53
C TRP A 41 -7.44 5.14 -11.00
N HIS A 42 -7.66 6.32 -10.40
CA HIS A 42 -7.96 6.45 -8.97
C HIS A 42 -9.47 6.41 -8.64
N ALA A 43 -10.35 6.39 -9.65
CA ALA A 43 -11.81 6.41 -9.45
C ALA A 43 -12.34 5.36 -8.45
N PRO A 44 -11.80 4.12 -8.39
CA PRO A 44 -12.27 3.10 -7.44
C PRO A 44 -12.00 3.41 -5.96
N VAL A 45 -11.16 4.40 -5.63
CA VAL A 45 -10.76 4.68 -4.24
C VAL A 45 -11.86 5.46 -3.50
N PRO A 46 -12.47 4.89 -2.43
CA PRO A 46 -13.52 5.57 -1.67
C PRO A 46 -12.95 6.71 -0.81
N LEU A 47 -13.82 7.66 -0.42
CA LEU A 47 -13.56 8.77 0.52
C LEU A 47 -12.48 9.80 0.12
N ALA A 48 -11.61 9.49 -0.85
CA ALA A 48 -10.46 10.34 -1.19
C ALA A 48 -10.83 11.50 -2.13
N HIS A 49 -11.81 11.30 -3.01
CA HIS A 49 -12.32 12.32 -3.93
C HIS A 49 -12.97 13.49 -3.19
N GLU A 50 -13.89 13.18 -2.27
CA GLU A 50 -14.65 14.16 -1.47
C GLU A 50 -13.73 15.04 -0.60
N LYS A 51 -12.61 14.49 -0.15
CA LYS A 51 -11.61 15.19 0.68
C LYS A 51 -10.59 16.00 -0.13
N GLY A 52 -10.74 16.03 -1.47
CA GLY A 52 -9.84 16.75 -2.38
C GLY A 52 -8.40 16.23 -2.37
N ILE A 53 -8.18 14.99 -1.90
CA ILE A 53 -6.83 14.40 -1.76
C ILE A 53 -6.17 14.28 -3.13
N PHE A 54 -6.89 13.76 -4.12
CA PHE A 54 -6.36 13.57 -5.48
C PHE A 54 -6.00 14.87 -6.18
N LYS A 55 -6.80 15.94 -6.01
CA LYS A 55 -6.47 17.27 -6.57
C LYS A 55 -5.16 17.81 -6.00
N ARG A 56 -4.96 17.71 -4.68
CA ARG A 56 -3.71 18.14 -4.02
C ARG A 56 -2.52 17.26 -4.43
N ALA A 57 -2.74 15.95 -4.51
CA ALA A 57 -1.72 15.00 -4.94
C ALA A 57 -1.27 15.26 -6.38
N LEU A 58 -2.20 15.41 -7.33
CA LEU A 58 -1.86 15.72 -8.72
C LEU A 58 -1.08 17.03 -8.81
N LYS A 59 -1.56 18.11 -8.17
CA LYS A 59 -0.83 19.38 -8.14
C LYS A 59 0.60 19.22 -7.64
N PHE A 60 0.81 18.44 -6.58
CA PHE A 60 2.15 18.16 -6.06
C PHE A 60 3.01 17.38 -7.06
N LEU A 61 2.48 16.29 -7.64
CA LEU A 61 3.21 15.42 -8.56
C LEU A 61 3.62 16.15 -9.85
N LEU A 62 2.75 17.00 -10.41
CA LEU A 62 3.05 17.82 -11.58
C LEU A 62 4.25 18.76 -11.37
N ASN A 63 4.51 19.14 -10.11
CA ASN A 63 5.58 20.06 -9.74
C ASN A 63 6.87 19.36 -9.31
N ILE A 64 6.95 18.03 -9.33
CA ILE A 64 8.18 17.30 -9.03
C ILE A 64 9.25 17.63 -10.09
N GLN A 65 10.39 18.11 -9.61
CA GLN A 65 11.54 18.52 -10.42
C GLN A 65 12.61 17.41 -10.47
N GLN A 66 13.48 17.49 -11.47
CA GLN A 66 14.69 16.68 -11.49
C GLN A 66 15.55 16.96 -10.24
N GLY A 67 16.09 15.91 -9.61
CA GLY A 67 16.91 16.04 -8.41
C GLY A 67 16.12 16.25 -7.10
N ALA A 68 14.80 16.44 -7.16
CA ALA A 68 13.93 16.60 -6.00
C ALA A 68 12.84 15.52 -5.95
N PRO A 69 13.20 14.22 -5.80
CA PRO A 69 12.22 13.15 -5.77
C PRO A 69 11.35 13.21 -4.52
N ALA A 70 10.14 12.67 -4.64
CA ALA A 70 9.22 12.51 -3.51
C ALA A 70 8.97 11.03 -3.24
N ARG A 71 8.50 10.73 -2.02
CA ARG A 71 8.08 9.37 -1.64
C ARG A 71 6.86 9.38 -0.74
N ARG A 72 6.09 8.28 -0.78
CA ARG A 72 4.97 8.01 0.13
C ARG A 72 4.89 6.52 0.43
N LEU A 73 4.03 6.17 1.38
CA LEU A 73 3.64 4.81 1.65
C LEU A 73 2.19 4.57 1.21
N ASN A 74 1.94 3.38 0.68
CA ASN A 74 0.62 2.78 0.58
C ASN A 74 0.66 1.41 1.28
N TRP A 75 -0.47 0.91 1.75
CA TRP A 75 -0.52 -0.39 2.41
C TRP A 75 -1.84 -1.11 2.20
N THR A 76 -1.79 -2.42 2.22
CA THR A 76 -2.95 -3.32 2.22
C THR A 76 -2.61 -4.63 2.94
N MET A 77 -3.49 -5.61 2.86
CA MET A 77 -3.35 -6.94 3.42
C MET A 77 -3.30 -7.99 2.31
N THR A 78 -2.47 -9.02 2.48
CA THR A 78 -2.36 -10.13 1.52
C THR A 78 -2.31 -11.45 2.27
N VAL A 79 -3.05 -12.45 1.78
CA VAL A 79 -2.96 -13.82 2.29
C VAL A 79 -1.88 -14.56 1.51
N ASN A 80 -0.94 -15.15 2.25
CA ASN A 80 0.34 -15.68 1.79
C ASN A 80 1.28 -14.58 1.23
N PRO A 81 2.59 -14.81 1.11
CA PRO A 81 3.54 -13.82 0.61
C PRO A 81 3.49 -13.71 -0.94
N LEU A 82 2.30 -13.47 -1.49
CA LEU A 82 2.07 -13.36 -2.92
C LEU A 82 2.38 -11.93 -3.39
N LEU A 83 3.27 -11.83 -4.38
CA LEU A 83 3.56 -10.57 -5.04
C LEU A 83 2.51 -10.26 -6.12
N ASP A 84 2.23 -11.23 -6.99
CA ASP A 84 1.23 -11.13 -8.04
C ASP A 84 -0.17 -11.38 -7.46
N THR A 85 -0.84 -10.30 -7.06
CA THR A 85 -2.25 -10.28 -6.70
C THR A 85 -3.05 -9.51 -7.74
N SER A 86 -2.83 -9.86 -9.01
CA SER A 86 -3.45 -9.24 -10.18
C SER A 86 -4.87 -9.75 -10.45
N PRO A 87 -5.76 -8.93 -11.05
CA PRO A 87 -7.05 -9.40 -11.56
C PRO A 87 -6.90 -10.60 -12.52
N GLU A 88 -5.87 -10.60 -13.35
CA GLU A 88 -5.56 -11.66 -14.33
C GLU A 88 -5.38 -13.04 -13.67
N ASN A 89 -4.85 -13.05 -12.44
CA ASN A 89 -4.61 -14.28 -11.68
C ASN A 89 -5.58 -14.45 -10.50
N TYR A 90 -6.71 -13.73 -10.47
CA TYR A 90 -7.65 -13.75 -9.33
C TYR A 90 -8.11 -15.16 -8.93
N HIS A 91 -8.37 -16.04 -9.90
CA HIS A 91 -8.75 -17.44 -9.66
C HIS A 91 -7.69 -18.25 -8.87
N LYS A 92 -6.42 -17.83 -8.89
CA LYS A 92 -5.32 -18.49 -8.17
C LYS A 92 -5.16 -17.97 -6.75
N TRP A 93 -5.32 -16.66 -6.54
CA TRP A 93 -5.01 -16.03 -5.24
C TRP A 93 -6.25 -15.61 -4.45
N GLY A 94 -7.34 -15.21 -5.11
CA GLY A 94 -8.58 -14.79 -4.45
C GLY A 94 -9.16 -15.89 -3.56
N ILE A 95 -9.13 -17.15 -4.03
CA ILE A 95 -9.56 -18.32 -3.26
C ILE A 95 -8.73 -18.53 -1.99
N GLN A 96 -7.48 -18.07 -1.94
CA GLN A 96 -6.61 -18.28 -0.79
C GLN A 96 -7.08 -17.50 0.44
N LYS A 97 -7.86 -16.42 0.24
CA LYS A 97 -8.46 -15.63 1.32
C LYS A 97 -9.34 -16.47 2.26
N THR A 98 -9.93 -17.57 1.76
CA THR A 98 -10.79 -18.47 2.54
C THR A 98 -10.02 -19.54 3.31
N THR A 99 -8.69 -19.59 3.16
CA THR A 99 -7.84 -20.64 3.78
C THR A 99 -7.26 -20.23 5.14
N LEU A 100 -7.64 -19.06 5.65
CA LEU A 100 -7.23 -18.57 6.95
C LEU A 100 -7.99 -19.30 8.06
N THR A 101 -7.25 -19.65 9.11
CA THR A 101 -7.79 -20.18 10.36
C THR A 101 -7.11 -19.47 11.52
N PRO A 102 -7.70 -19.46 12.74
CA PRO A 102 -7.06 -18.85 13.90
C PRO A 102 -5.62 -19.34 14.14
N GLU A 103 -5.34 -20.61 13.85
CA GLU A 103 -4.04 -21.25 14.04
C GLU A 103 -3.00 -20.83 13.00
N ASN A 104 -3.42 -20.51 11.78
CA ASN A 104 -2.51 -20.21 10.68
C ASN A 104 -2.40 -18.71 10.33
N LEU A 105 -3.27 -17.88 10.91
CA LEU A 105 -3.37 -16.45 10.57
C LEU A 105 -2.02 -15.75 10.72
N GLY A 106 -1.31 -15.96 11.82
CA GLY A 106 -0.01 -15.32 12.08
C GLY A 106 1.01 -15.55 10.94
N ALA A 107 1.03 -16.74 10.37
CA ALA A 107 1.96 -17.12 9.30
C ALA A 107 1.49 -16.71 7.91
N LYS A 108 0.17 -16.76 7.66
CA LYS A 108 -0.39 -16.52 6.32
C LYS A 108 -0.80 -15.08 6.07
N GLN A 109 -1.28 -14.36 7.07
CA GLN A 109 -1.71 -12.98 6.89
C GLN A 109 -0.48 -12.06 6.88
N HIS A 110 -0.30 -11.33 5.78
CA HIS A 110 0.81 -10.40 5.60
C HIS A 110 0.29 -8.96 5.55
N LEU A 111 1.02 -8.07 6.23
CA LEU A 111 0.98 -6.64 5.91
C LEU A 111 1.79 -6.42 4.64
N ARG A 112 1.16 -5.78 3.66
CA ARG A 112 1.77 -5.41 2.39
C ARG A 112 1.96 -3.91 2.34
N VAL A 113 3.20 -3.45 2.16
CA VAL A 113 3.56 -2.03 2.11
C VAL A 113 4.24 -1.71 0.80
N GLU A 114 3.81 -0.64 0.15
CA GLU A 114 4.46 -0.10 -1.03
C GLU A 114 5.22 1.16 -0.65
N LEU A 115 6.55 1.13 -0.82
CA LEU A 115 7.36 2.33 -0.88
C LEU A 115 7.24 2.88 -2.30
N GLN A 116 6.43 3.93 -2.40
CA GLN A 116 6.14 4.61 -3.64
C GLN A 116 7.06 5.82 -3.78
N SER A 117 7.79 5.90 -4.88
CA SER A 117 8.70 7.00 -5.16
C SER A 117 8.31 7.69 -6.45
N PHE A 118 8.70 8.94 -6.64
CA PHE A 118 8.38 9.72 -7.83
C PHE A 118 9.61 10.48 -8.28
N PHE A 119 10.05 10.22 -9.51
CA PHE A 119 11.22 10.88 -10.09
C PHE A 119 10.86 11.50 -11.44
N ARG A 120 11.34 12.72 -11.67
CA ARG A 120 11.28 13.34 -12.98
C ARG A 120 12.36 12.75 -13.89
N LEU A 121 11.97 12.21 -15.05
CA LEU A 121 12.91 11.73 -16.05
C LEU A 121 13.51 12.91 -16.84
N PRO A 122 14.85 13.01 -16.95
CA PRO A 122 15.51 14.23 -17.43
C PRO A 122 15.34 14.51 -18.92
N ARG A 123 15.11 13.48 -19.74
CA ARG A 123 15.02 13.62 -21.20
C ARG A 123 13.58 13.78 -21.69
N SER A 124 12.65 13.00 -21.15
CA SER A 124 11.26 12.97 -21.58
C SER A 124 10.34 13.87 -20.76
N ASN A 125 10.81 14.38 -19.62
CA ASN A 125 9.98 15.06 -18.62
C ASN A 125 8.84 14.18 -18.06
N ALA A 126 8.76 12.89 -18.38
CA ALA A 126 7.80 11.96 -17.77
C ALA A 126 8.09 11.75 -16.29
N LEU A 127 7.06 11.37 -15.52
CA LEU A 127 7.19 11.03 -14.11
C LEU A 127 7.26 9.51 -13.97
N VAL A 128 8.40 8.99 -13.53
CA VAL A 128 8.49 7.55 -13.19
C VAL A 128 8.01 7.33 -11.75
N PHE A 129 7.16 6.33 -11.59
CA PHE A 129 6.50 5.93 -10.36
C PHE A 129 6.91 4.49 -9.99
N PRO A 130 8.07 4.30 -9.33
CA PRO A 130 8.42 3.00 -8.75
C PRO A 130 7.52 2.65 -7.56
N ILE A 131 7.06 1.41 -7.54
CA ILE A 131 6.18 0.83 -6.52
C ILE A 131 6.90 -0.35 -5.90
N ARG A 132 7.70 -0.09 -4.87
CA ARG A 132 8.49 -1.12 -4.20
C ARG A 132 7.65 -1.82 -3.14
N CYS A 133 7.19 -3.03 -3.44
CA CYS A 133 6.41 -3.87 -2.53
C CYS A 133 7.30 -4.57 -1.48
N TYR A 134 6.85 -4.55 -0.22
CA TYR A 134 7.36 -5.31 0.92
C TYR A 134 6.21 -6.09 1.56
N LEU A 135 6.49 -7.30 2.01
CA LEU A 135 5.55 -8.18 2.71
C LEU A 135 6.15 -8.60 4.05
N MET A 136 5.35 -8.58 5.11
CA MET A 136 5.74 -9.10 6.42
C MET A 136 4.56 -9.85 7.06
N ALA A 137 4.80 -11.08 7.49
CA ALA A 137 3.78 -11.90 8.14
C ALA A 137 3.41 -11.31 9.51
N PHE A 138 2.15 -11.49 9.93
CA PHE A 138 1.66 -10.98 11.21
C PHE A 138 2.50 -11.48 12.40
N GLN A 139 2.90 -12.75 12.39
CA GLN A 139 3.76 -13.34 13.42
C GLN A 139 5.14 -12.68 13.53
N ASP A 140 5.63 -12.05 12.45
CA ASP A 140 6.89 -11.30 12.46
C ASP A 140 6.68 -9.85 12.89
N ILE A 141 5.56 -9.24 12.50
CA ILE A 141 5.18 -7.88 12.91
C ILE A 141 5.06 -7.79 14.44
N VAL A 142 4.37 -8.77 15.05
CA VAL A 142 4.08 -8.77 16.49
C VAL A 142 5.32 -9.00 17.36
N LYS A 143 6.46 -9.41 16.78
CA LYS A 143 7.76 -9.42 17.49
C LYS A 143 8.20 -8.03 17.93
N SER A 144 7.66 -6.98 17.31
CA SER A 144 7.73 -5.60 17.81
C SER A 144 6.43 -5.27 18.55
N PRO A 145 6.43 -5.16 19.89
CA PRO A 145 5.22 -4.89 20.67
C PRO A 145 4.47 -3.63 20.22
N LYS A 146 5.21 -2.56 19.90
CA LYS A 146 4.64 -1.32 19.33
C LYS A 146 3.87 -1.59 18.04
N TRP A 147 4.41 -2.42 17.15
CA TRP A 147 3.77 -2.68 15.86
C TRP A 147 2.55 -3.58 15.99
N GLY A 148 2.62 -4.64 16.81
CA GLY A 148 1.47 -5.52 17.06
C GLY A 148 0.27 -4.73 17.60
N ARG A 149 0.49 -3.96 18.66
CA ARG A 149 -0.51 -3.06 19.25
C ARG A 149 -1.03 -2.01 18.28
N ARG A 150 -0.15 -1.34 17.53
CA ARG A 150 -0.59 -0.35 16.53
C ARG A 150 -1.48 -0.99 15.47
N LEU A 151 -1.06 -2.15 14.97
CA LEU A 151 -1.78 -2.82 13.90
C LEU A 151 -3.15 -3.27 14.37
N HIS A 152 -3.27 -3.80 15.59
CA HIS A 152 -4.56 -4.10 16.22
C HIS A 152 -5.51 -2.89 16.15
N ARG A 153 -5.07 -1.74 16.65
CA ARG A 153 -5.88 -0.52 16.71
C ARG A 153 -6.23 0.02 15.33
N VAL A 154 -5.29 0.01 14.38
CA VAL A 154 -5.54 0.42 13.00
C VAL A 154 -6.61 -0.46 12.35
N ILE A 155 -6.51 -1.79 12.48
CA ILE A 155 -7.50 -2.71 11.89
C ILE A 155 -8.85 -2.63 12.61
N ARG A 156 -8.86 -2.34 13.92
CA ARG A 156 -10.09 -2.12 14.68
C ARG A 156 -10.82 -0.86 14.24
N ASP A 157 -10.09 0.24 14.04
CA ASP A 157 -10.68 1.57 13.84
C ASP A 157 -10.81 1.96 12.36
N LEU A 158 -10.31 1.14 11.42
CA LEU A 158 -10.40 1.44 9.98
C LEU A 158 -11.86 1.49 9.53
N PRO A 159 -12.29 2.53 8.78
CA PRO A 159 -13.61 2.55 8.16
C PRO A 159 -13.87 1.31 7.31
N GLU A 160 -15.09 0.76 7.39
CA GLU A 160 -15.47 -0.46 6.66
C GLU A 160 -15.27 -0.33 5.16
N GLU A 161 -15.66 0.80 4.55
CA GLU A 161 -15.46 1.07 3.13
C GLU A 161 -13.99 0.93 2.70
N LEU A 162 -13.04 1.33 3.56
CA LEU A 162 -11.61 1.19 3.28
C LEU A 162 -11.14 -0.26 3.47
N ALA A 163 -11.68 -0.99 4.44
CA ALA A 163 -11.38 -2.42 4.61
C ALA A 163 -11.93 -3.26 3.46
N THR A 164 -13.12 -2.91 2.95
CA THR A 164 -13.75 -3.50 1.77
C THR A 164 -12.95 -3.22 0.52
N TYR A 165 -12.60 -1.94 0.26
CA TYR A 165 -11.75 -1.56 -0.87
C TYR A 165 -10.38 -2.24 -0.83
N LYS A 166 -9.77 -2.37 0.35
CA LYS A 166 -8.49 -3.09 0.54
C LYS A 166 -8.64 -4.62 0.49
N GLY A 167 -9.86 -5.14 0.37
CA GLY A 167 -10.13 -6.55 0.09
C GLY A 167 -9.87 -7.50 1.25
N PHE A 168 -9.91 -7.03 2.51
CA PHE A 168 -9.70 -7.86 3.70
C PHE A 168 -10.87 -7.84 4.70
N ILE A 169 -11.99 -7.21 4.38
CA ILE A 169 -13.14 -7.07 5.29
C ILE A 169 -13.62 -8.42 5.85
N ASP A 170 -13.71 -9.47 5.03
CA ASP A 170 -14.17 -10.80 5.45
C ASP A 170 -13.24 -11.43 6.50
N ASN A 171 -11.94 -11.15 6.43
CA ASN A 171 -10.93 -11.68 7.32
C ASN A 171 -10.67 -10.79 8.55
N ARG A 172 -11.26 -9.59 8.57
CA ARG A 172 -11.06 -8.60 9.63
C ARG A 172 -11.36 -9.13 11.04
N PRO A 173 -12.46 -9.87 11.30
CA PRO A 173 -12.73 -10.40 12.63
C PRO A 173 -11.60 -11.30 13.15
N MET A 174 -11.14 -12.25 12.33
CA MET A 174 -10.04 -13.16 12.70
C MET A 174 -8.72 -12.40 12.91
N MET A 175 -8.47 -11.36 12.11
CA MET A 175 -7.32 -10.47 12.31
C MET A 175 -7.38 -9.74 13.66
N LEU A 176 -8.56 -9.28 14.07
CA LEU A 176 -8.75 -8.62 15.36
C LEU A 176 -8.53 -9.59 16.51
N ASP A 177 -9.11 -10.79 16.45
CA ASP A 177 -8.96 -11.81 17.49
C ASP A 177 -7.48 -12.17 17.73
N TYR A 178 -6.72 -12.36 16.64
CA TYR A 178 -5.28 -12.62 16.74
C TYR A 178 -4.50 -11.42 17.28
N LEU A 179 -4.72 -10.22 16.73
CA LEU A 179 -3.94 -9.03 17.06
C LEU A 179 -4.26 -8.50 18.46
N SER A 180 -5.45 -8.75 19.00
CA SER A 180 -5.88 -8.32 20.33
C SER A 180 -4.98 -8.85 21.44
N GLN A 181 -4.39 -10.05 21.24
CA GLN A 181 -3.46 -10.68 22.18
C GLN A 181 -2.15 -9.88 22.34
N PHE A 182 -1.86 -8.97 21.41
CA PHE A 182 -0.65 -8.14 21.37
C PHE A 182 -0.92 -6.66 21.64
N ASP A 183 -2.16 -6.28 21.98
CA ASP A 183 -2.48 -4.94 22.47
C ASP A 183 -2.47 -4.92 24.00
N ASP A 184 -1.37 -4.44 24.56
CA ASP A 184 -1.15 -4.33 26.00
C ASP A 184 -1.85 -3.11 26.65
N GLY A 185 -2.66 -2.37 25.89
CA GLY A 185 -3.37 -1.19 26.37
C GLY A 185 -2.51 0.08 26.53
N GLN A 186 -1.18 0.01 26.37
CA GLN A 186 -0.31 1.18 26.53
C GLN A 186 -0.47 2.21 25.39
N GLU A 187 0.02 3.42 25.56
CA GLU A 187 0.05 4.43 24.47
C GLU A 187 1.04 4.09 23.37
N THR A 188 0.62 4.23 22.11
CA THR A 188 1.49 3.93 20.97
C THR A 188 2.33 5.15 20.60
N SER A 189 3.63 5.10 20.86
CA SER A 189 4.55 6.21 20.58
C SER A 189 4.53 6.64 19.09
N PRO A 190 4.70 7.94 18.76
CA PRO A 190 4.65 8.42 17.38
C PRO A 190 5.67 7.77 16.42
N GLY A 191 5.45 7.94 15.11
CA GLY A 191 6.36 7.48 14.06
C GLY A 191 6.35 5.96 13.81
N VAL A 192 6.95 5.53 12.70
CA VAL A 192 6.87 4.14 12.20
C VAL A 192 7.96 3.21 12.74
N TRP A 193 8.99 3.77 13.38
CA TRP A 193 10.12 3.01 13.91
C TRP A 193 9.70 2.09 15.06
N PRO A 194 10.34 0.91 15.19
CA PRO A 194 10.18 0.10 16.38
C PRO A 194 10.80 0.82 17.60
N GLU A 195 10.46 0.38 18.80
CA GLU A 195 10.99 0.94 20.06
C GLU A 195 12.35 0.34 20.46
N PHE A 196 12.98 -0.45 19.57
CA PHE A 196 14.40 -0.76 19.70
C PHE A 196 15.20 0.53 19.47
N ASP A 197 16.36 0.71 20.13
CA ASP A 197 17.31 1.85 20.00
C ASP A 197 17.92 2.02 18.59
N THR A 198 17.08 1.99 17.56
CA THR A 198 17.39 1.83 16.13
C THR A 198 16.82 2.96 15.29
N ALA A 199 16.07 3.89 15.89
CA ALA A 199 15.61 5.07 15.18
C ALA A 199 16.82 5.95 14.84
N PRO A 200 17.17 6.16 13.56
CA PRO A 200 18.23 7.10 13.22
C PRO A 200 17.81 8.51 13.68
N PRO A 201 18.76 9.34 14.12
CA PRO A 201 18.46 10.73 14.47
C PRO A 201 17.73 11.40 13.32
N LEU A 202 16.63 12.10 13.61
CA LEU A 202 15.99 12.97 12.62
C LEU A 202 17.02 14.05 12.23
N GLN A 203 17.60 13.92 11.03
CA GLN A 203 18.37 15.02 10.45
C GLN A 203 17.39 16.16 10.18
N LYS A 204 17.61 17.29 10.86
CA LYS A 204 16.88 18.53 10.65
C LYS A 204 17.20 19.14 9.30
#